data_AF-A0A7X8BY12-F1
#
_entry.id   AF-A0A7X8BY12-F1
#
_cell.length_a   1.000
_cell.length_b   1.000
_cell.length_c   1.000
_cell.angle_alpha   90.00
_cell.angle_beta   90.00
_cell.angle_gamma   90.00
#
_symmetry.space_group_name_H-M   'P 1'
#
loop_
_entity.id
_entity.type
_entity.pdbx_description
1 polymer ?
#
loop_
_entity_poly.entity_id
_entity_poly.type
_entity_poly.pdbx_seq_one_letter_code
_entity_poly.pdbx_strand_id
1 'polypeptide(L)' 'MSDPYCCNFTTCRWVNGGVENYSSVERQQDIEKYCRSKEGNWKNCKRYHVKEALGFCPENLSPDSELSLEDIINHFEY' A
#
# COMPACT_ATOMS: atom_id res chain seq x y z
N MET A 1 -14.34 -16.86 4.24
CA MET A 1 -13.96 -16.48 2.85
C MET A 1 -13.28 -15.14 2.95
N SER A 2 -11.98 -15.07 2.68
CA SER A 2 -11.27 -13.78 2.67
C SER A 2 -11.59 -13.09 1.35
N ASP A 3 -12.09 -11.86 1.42
CA ASP A 3 -12.33 -11.04 0.23
C ASP A 3 -11.06 -10.99 -0.64
N PRO A 4 -11.15 -11.31 -1.93
CA PRO A 4 -10.00 -11.22 -2.84
C PRO A 4 -9.55 -9.77 -3.05
N TYR A 5 -10.40 -8.82 -2.67
CA TYR A 5 -10.17 -7.38 -2.83
C TYR A 5 -9.39 -6.80 -1.64
N CYS A 6 -8.64 -5.74 -1.91
CA CYS A 6 -7.94 -5.00 -0.86
C CYS A 6 -8.94 -4.46 0.17
N CYS A 7 -8.86 -4.97 1.42
CA CYS A 7 -9.72 -4.56 2.53
C CYS A 7 -9.67 -3.04 2.79
N ASN A 8 -8.54 -2.41 2.47
CA ASN A 8 -8.29 -1.00 2.68
C ASN A 8 -8.58 -0.14 1.44
N PHE A 9 -9.16 -0.67 0.36
CA PHE A 9 -9.33 0.06 -0.90
C PHE A 9 -10.05 1.40 -0.72
N THR A 10 -11.19 1.42 -0.02
CA THR A 10 -12.01 2.63 0.20
C THR A 10 -11.41 3.60 1.20
N THR A 11 -10.60 3.11 2.15
CA THR A 11 -10.00 3.94 3.22
C THR A 11 -8.54 4.33 2.95
N CYS A 12 -7.93 3.79 1.90
CA CYS A 12 -6.55 4.05 1.56
C CYS A 12 -6.41 5.46 0.94
N ARG A 13 -5.76 6.37 1.68
CA ARG A 13 -5.52 7.74 1.19
C ARG A 13 -4.77 7.76 -0.14
N TRP A 14 -3.84 6.85 -0.36
CA TRP A 14 -3.10 6.74 -1.62
C TRP A 14 -4.00 6.36 -2.80
N VAL A 15 -4.96 5.44 -2.61
CA VAL A 15 -5.97 5.09 -3.63
C VAL A 15 -6.89 6.28 -3.91
N ASN A 16 -7.30 6.99 -2.86
CA ASN A 16 -8.20 8.14 -2.94
C ASN A 16 -7.50 9.44 -3.39
N GLY A 17 -6.22 9.40 -3.75
CA GLY A 17 -5.48 10.55 -4.29
C GLY A 17 -4.97 11.56 -3.26
N GLY A 18 -4.92 11.20 -1.98
CA GLY A 18 -4.40 12.04 -0.89
C GLY A 18 -2.89 11.91 -0.65
N VAL A 19 -2.12 11.46 -1.64
CA VAL A 19 -0.65 11.37 -1.55
C VAL A 19 -0.04 12.13 -2.73
N GLU A 20 0.71 13.17 -2.42
CA GLU A 20 1.50 13.91 -3.39
C GLU A 20 2.82 13.15 -3.66
N ASN A 21 3.38 13.28 -4.86
CA ASN A 21 4.58 12.57 -5.36
C ASN A 21 4.39 11.20 -6.05
N TYR A 22 3.17 10.83 -6.45
CA TYR A 22 2.94 9.70 -7.37
C TYR A 22 2.42 10.17 -8.71
N SER A 23 2.99 9.67 -9.81
CA SER A 23 2.37 9.83 -11.13
C SER A 23 0.99 9.19 -11.13
N SER A 24 0.00 9.86 -11.73
CA SER A 24 -1.34 9.30 -11.92
C SER A 24 -1.34 7.95 -12.63
N VAL A 25 -0.35 7.70 -13.50
CA VAL A 25 -0.20 6.45 -14.25
C VAL A 25 0.31 5.33 -13.36
N GLU A 26 1.42 5.55 -12.64
CA GLU A 26 2.02 4.57 -11.72
C GLU A 26 0.99 4.18 -10.64
N ARG A 27 0.29 5.18 -10.10
CA ARG A 27 -0.78 4.96 -9.14
C ARG A 27 -1.88 4.04 -9.69
N GLN A 28 -2.35 4.29 -10.91
CA GLN A 28 -3.40 3.46 -11.51
C GLN A 28 -2.92 2.02 -11.74
N GLN A 29 -1.69 1.84 -12.23
CA GLN A 29 -1.09 0.53 -12.45
C GLN A 29 -0.99 -0.27 -11.14
N ASP A 30 -0.52 0.36 -10.08
CA ASP A 30 -0.40 -0.26 -8.76
C ASP A 30 -1.77 -0.54 -8.11
N ILE A 31 -2.76 0.33 -8.29
CA ILE A 31 -4.15 0.07 -7.87
C ILE A 31 -4.69 -1.18 -8.57
N GLU A 32 -4.43 -1.33 -9.86
CA GLU A 32 -4.87 -2.49 -10.64
C GLU A 32 -4.13 -3.76 -10.22
N LYS A 33 -2.80 -3.68 -10.07
CA LYS A 33 -1.92 -4.79 -9.68
C LYS A 33 -2.23 -5.32 -8.28
N TYR A 34 -2.36 -4.42 -7.31
CA TYR A 34 -2.47 -4.78 -5.89
C TYR A 34 -3.91 -4.75 -5.38
N CYS A 35 -4.67 -3.70 -5.67
CA CYS A 35 -5.96 -3.49 -5.01
C CYS A 35 -7.16 -4.12 -5.73
N ARG A 36 -7.15 -4.13 -7.07
CA ARG A 36 -8.23 -4.69 -7.90
C ARG A 36 -7.96 -6.11 -8.41
N SER A 37 -6.80 -6.68 -8.07
CA SER A 37 -6.50 -8.08 -8.39
C SER A 37 -7.43 -9.01 -7.63
N LYS A 38 -8.05 -9.95 -8.35
CA LYS A 38 -8.92 -10.99 -7.78
C LYS A 38 -8.13 -12.10 -7.07
N GLU A 39 -6.81 -12.05 -7.14
CA GLU A 39 -5.91 -13.06 -6.56
C GLU A 39 -5.45 -12.70 -5.15
N GLY A 40 -5.89 -11.55 -4.61
CA GLY A 40 -5.45 -11.10 -3.29
C GLY A 40 -4.04 -10.54 -3.26
N ASN A 41 -3.57 -9.98 -4.38
CA ASN A 41 -2.23 -9.36 -4.49
C ASN A 41 -2.01 -8.22 -3.48
N TRP A 42 -3.06 -7.65 -2.90
CA TRP A 42 -2.95 -6.68 -1.81
C TRP A 42 -2.14 -7.21 -0.63
N LYS A 43 -2.09 -8.54 -0.44
CA LYS A 43 -1.22 -9.21 0.54
C LYS A 43 0.27 -9.11 0.24
N ASN A 44 0.65 -8.64 -0.94
CA ASN A 44 2.03 -8.37 -1.32
C ASN A 44 2.34 -6.86 -1.37
N CYS A 45 1.34 -6.01 -1.10
CA CYS A 45 1.51 -4.57 -1.12
C CYS A 45 2.26 -4.12 0.14
N LYS A 46 3.44 -3.53 -0.02
CA LYS A 46 4.26 -3.06 1.12
C LYS A 46 3.51 -2.06 2.00
N ARG A 47 2.75 -1.15 1.37
CA ARG A 47 1.91 -0.16 2.08
C ARG A 47 0.85 -0.80 2.97
N TYR A 48 0.33 -1.97 2.58
CA TYR A 48 -0.61 -2.73 3.39
C TYR A 48 0.08 -3.29 4.63
N HIS A 49 1.21 -3.99 4.47
CA HIS A 49 1.96 -4.53 5.60
C HIS A 49 2.40 -3.48 6.60
N VAL A 50 2.88 -2.34 6.12
CA VAL A 50 3.32 -1.24 6.99
C VAL A 50 2.13 -0.65 7.76
N LYS A 51 0.95 -0.52 7.13
CA LYS A 51 -0.26 -0.08 7.83
C LYS A 51 -0.67 -1.07 8.92
N GLU A 52 -0.59 -2.37 8.67
CA GLU A 52 -0.90 -3.39 9.67
C GLU A 52 0.10 -3.38 10.83
N ALA A 53 1.37 -3.07 10.57
CA ALA A 53 2.42 -3.04 11.58
C ALA A 53 2.42 -1.74 12.41
N LEU A 54 2.34 -0.57 11.76
CA LEU A 54 2.46 0.75 12.40
C LEU A 54 1.09 1.38 12.75
N GLY A 55 -0.01 0.82 12.26
CA GLY A 55 -1.35 1.41 12.40
C GLY A 55 -1.64 2.61 11.47
N PHE A 56 -0.63 3.11 10.74
CA PHE A 56 -0.77 4.17 9.74
C PHE A 56 -0.01 3.84 8.45
N CYS A 57 -0.40 4.49 7.35
CA CYS A 57 0.22 4.28 6.04
C CYS A 57 1.10 5.49 5.68
N PRO A 58 2.43 5.33 5.58
CA PRO A 58 3.31 6.43 5.20
C PRO A 58 3.00 6.95 3.80
N GLU A 59 3.07 8.27 3.61
CA GLU A 59 2.75 8.89 2.31
C GLU A 59 3.83 8.56 1.27
N ASN A 60 5.10 8.60 1.64
CA ASN A 60 6.26 8.42 0.75
C ASN A 60 6.66 6.95 0.49
N LEU A 61 5.82 5.96 0.82
CA LEU A 61 6.15 4.55 0.64
C LEU A 61 5.55 3.98 -0.66
N SER A 62 6.36 3.35 -1.50
CA SER A 62 5.85 2.61 -2.67
C SER A 62 5.21 1.28 -2.29
N PRO A 63 4.07 0.89 -2.90
CA PRO A 63 3.51 -0.44 -2.73
C PRO A 63 4.47 -1.55 -3.19
N ASP A 64 5.38 -1.24 -4.11
CA ASP A 64 6.43 -2.13 -4.65
C ASP A 64 7.83 -1.78 -4.08
N SER A 65 7.90 -1.14 -2.91
CA SER A 65 9.19 -0.77 -2.33
C SER A 65 10.08 -2.00 -2.08
N GLU A 66 11.33 -1.93 -2.54
CA GLU A 66 12.36 -2.95 -2.30
C GLU A 66 12.80 -3.01 -0.83
N LEU A 67 12.47 -1.99 -0.03
CA LEU A 67 12.78 -1.97 1.40
C LEU A 67 12.06 -3.10 2.14
N SER A 68 12.74 -3.71 3.11
CA SER A 68 12.10 -4.68 3.98
C SER A 68 11.07 -3.99 4.89
N LEU A 69 10.10 -4.77 5.40
CA LEU A 69 9.13 -4.23 6.35
C LEU A 69 9.82 -3.68 7.62
N GLU A 70 10.85 -4.38 8.10
CA GLU A 70 11.64 -3.97 9.27
C GLU A 70 12.40 -2.67 9.03
N ASP A 71 13.03 -2.51 7.86
CA ASP A 71 13.73 -1.26 7.53
C ASP A 71 12.78 -0.06 7.53
N ILE A 72 11.57 -0.26 7.01
CA ILE A 72 10.56 0.80 6.99
C ILE A 72 10.10 1.13 8.41
N ILE A 73 9.80 0.12 9.24
CA ILE A 73 9.39 0.33 10.64
C ILE A 73 10.47 1.07 11.41
N ASN A 74 11.73 0.63 11.30
CA ASN A 74 12.88 1.26 11.94
C ASN A 74 13.06 2.74 11.53
N HIS A 75 12.66 3.11 10.31
CA HIS A 75 12.71 4.49 9.85
C HIS A 75 11.65 5.41 10.51
N PHE A 76 10.53 4.85 10.98
CA PHE A 76 9.41 5.60 11.56
C PHE A 76 9.34 5.55 13.09
N GLU A 77 10.02 4.61 13.74
CA GLU A 77 10.06 4.47 15.21
C GLU A 77 11.24 5.21 15.87
N TYR A 78 11.95 6.09 15.16
CA TYR A 78 13.10 6.86 15.66
C TYR A 78 12.77 8.33 15.99
#